data_AF-A0ABC9C0N6-F1
#
_entry.id   AF-A0ABC9C0N6-F1
#
_cell.length_a   1.000
_cell.length_b   1.000
_cell.length_c   1.000
_cell.angle_alpha   90.00
_cell.angle_beta   90.00
_cell.angle_gamma   90.00
#
_symmetry.space_group_name_H-M   'P 1'
#
loop_
_entity.id
_entity.type
_entity.pdbx_description
1 polymer ?
#
loop_
_entity_poly.entity_id
_entity_poly.type
_entity_poly.pdbx_seq_one_letter_code
_entity_poly.pdbx_strand_id
1 'polypeptide(L)'
;MGSTSSMLTQYDIEEVQDHCNHAFSQQEIVSLYQRFCQLDRNGGGFVSADEFMSVPEFAVNPLSQRLLRMLDGLNFKEFVAFLSAFSPRTSLQQKMEFIFRVYDTDCNGKVAFDDILSILRDLTGSFMTEQQRQKVLTHVLEEAGYTKDSHFTLPDFMKVSSSSFRS
;
A
#
# COMPACT_ATOMS: atom_id res chain seq x y z
N MET A 1 -30.61 -11.66 16.98
CA MET A 1 -31.29 -11.01 15.84
C MET A 1 -30.21 -10.86 14.77
N GLY A 2 -30.00 -11.88 13.95
CA GLY A 2 -30.43 -11.83 12.54
C GLY A 2 -29.34 -11.27 11.63
N SER A 3 -28.09 -11.73 11.71
CA SER A 3 -27.07 -11.42 10.70
C SER A 3 -27.44 -12.16 9.41
N THR A 4 -27.93 -11.43 8.42
CA THR A 4 -27.90 -11.89 7.03
C THR A 4 -26.44 -11.96 6.62
N SER A 5 -25.78 -13.09 6.88
CA SER A 5 -24.46 -13.38 6.34
C SER A 5 -24.65 -13.58 4.84
N SER A 6 -24.57 -12.51 4.07
CA SER A 6 -24.57 -12.57 2.61
C SER A 6 -23.36 -13.40 2.21
N MET A 7 -23.57 -14.68 1.89
CA MET A 7 -22.50 -15.51 1.38
C MET A 7 -22.07 -14.96 0.03
N LEU A 8 -20.77 -14.77 -0.18
CA LEU A 8 -20.22 -14.44 -1.49
C LEU A 8 -20.72 -15.48 -2.51
N THR A 9 -21.29 -15.00 -3.60
CA THR A 9 -21.63 -15.87 -4.73
C THR A 9 -20.37 -16.24 -5.51
N GLN A 10 -20.46 -17.28 -6.33
CA GLN A 10 -19.35 -17.65 -7.22
C GLN A 10 -18.96 -16.49 -8.16
N TYR A 11 -19.94 -15.71 -8.61
CA TYR A 11 -19.71 -14.53 -9.45
C TYR A 11 -18.90 -13.46 -8.71
N ASP A 12 -19.24 -13.16 -7.45
CA ASP A 12 -18.52 -12.17 -6.64
C ASP A 12 -17.06 -12.59 -6.43
N ILE A 13 -16.83 -13.89 -6.20
CA ILE A 13 -15.49 -14.44 -6.02
C ILE A 13 -14.67 -14.28 -7.30
N GLU A 14 -15.22 -14.65 -8.45
CA GLU A 14 -14.56 -14.53 -9.75
C GLU A 14 -14.26 -13.06 -10.09
N GLU A 15 -15.22 -12.15 -9.84
CA GLU A 15 -15.03 -10.72 -10.06
C GLU A 15 -13.89 -10.15 -9.20
N VAL A 16 -13.84 -10.51 -7.92
CA VAL A 16 -12.76 -10.09 -7.01
C VAL A 16 -11.43 -10.71 -7.44
N GLN A 17 -11.44 -11.97 -7.88
CA GLN A 17 -10.25 -12.67 -8.32
C GLN A 17 -9.62 -12.01 -9.56
N ASP A 18 -10.44 -11.65 -10.55
CA ASP A 18 -10.01 -10.92 -11.74
C ASP A 18 -9.50 -9.52 -11.36
N HIS A 19 -10.20 -8.83 -10.46
CA HIS A 19 -9.82 -7.48 -10.01
C HIS A 19 -8.47 -7.44 -9.30
N CYS A 20 -8.10 -8.49 -8.56
CA CYS A 20 -6.80 -8.61 -7.91
C CYS A 20 -5.76 -9.39 -8.75
N ASN A 21 -5.97 -9.56 -10.05
CA ASN A 21 -5.08 -10.27 -10.98
C ASN A 21 -4.72 -11.69 -10.51
N HIS A 22 -5.68 -12.42 -9.93
CA HIS A 22 -5.50 -13.74 -9.34
C HIS A 22 -4.39 -13.82 -8.27
N ALA A 23 -4.09 -12.70 -7.59
CA ALA A 23 -3.15 -12.68 -6.47
C ALA A 23 -3.60 -13.62 -5.32
N PHE A 24 -4.90 -13.88 -5.22
CA PHE A 24 -5.54 -14.77 -4.27
C PHE A 24 -6.34 -15.86 -4.99
N SER A 25 -6.40 -17.04 -4.36
CA SER A 25 -7.27 -18.14 -4.71
C SER A 25 -8.69 -17.90 -4.17
N GLN A 26 -9.66 -18.63 -4.70
CA GLN A 26 -11.06 -18.53 -4.25
C GLN A 26 -11.20 -18.80 -2.74
N GLN A 27 -10.44 -19.77 -2.20
CA GLN A 27 -10.44 -20.07 -0.76
C GLN A 27 -9.85 -18.92 0.09
N GLU A 28 -8.80 -18.26 -0.41
CA GLU A 28 -8.22 -17.09 0.24
C GLU A 28 -9.22 -15.91 0.20
N ILE A 29 -9.93 -15.69 -0.91
CA ILE A 29 -10.95 -14.64 -1.03
C ILE A 29 -12.09 -14.87 -0.02
N VAL A 30 -12.61 -16.10 0.10
CA VAL A 30 -13.63 -16.43 1.11
C VAL A 30 -13.12 -16.17 2.53
N SER A 31 -11.86 -16.53 2.81
CA SER A 31 -11.23 -16.28 4.12
C SER A 31 -11.04 -14.78 4.40
N LEU A 32 -10.67 -14.01 3.38
CA LEU A 32 -10.57 -12.55 3.46
C LEU A 32 -11.93 -11.91 3.71
N TYR A 33 -13.00 -12.42 3.11
CA TYR A 33 -14.36 -11.94 3.36
C TYR A 33 -14.80 -12.15 4.80
N GLN A 34 -14.52 -13.33 5.38
CA GLN A 34 -14.80 -13.58 6.79
C GLN A 34 -14.05 -12.60 7.70
N ARG A 35 -12.78 -12.29 7.39
CA ARG A 35 -12.02 -11.28 8.12
C ARG A 35 -12.58 -9.88 7.91
N PHE A 36 -12.99 -9.53 6.70
CA PHE A 36 -13.63 -8.25 6.38
C PHE A 36 -14.88 -8.05 7.24
N CYS A 37 -15.77 -9.05 7.32
CA CYS A 37 -16.96 -8.98 8.19
C CYS A 37 -16.63 -8.90 9.69
N GLN A 38 -15.48 -9.43 10.13
CA GLN A 38 -15.04 -9.28 11.52
C GLN A 38 -14.48 -7.88 11.81
N LEU A 39 -13.93 -7.22 10.79
CA LEU A 39 -13.39 -5.86 10.87
C LEU A 39 -14.48 -4.79 10.73
N ASP A 40 -15.46 -5.00 9.84
CA ASP A 40 -16.64 -4.15 9.66
C ASP A 40 -17.61 -4.32 10.84
N ARG A 41 -17.30 -3.67 11.96
CA ARG A 41 -18.07 -3.77 13.21
C ARG A 41 -19.37 -2.99 13.12
N ASN A 42 -19.39 -1.94 12.29
CA ASN A 42 -20.56 -1.11 12.08
C ASN A 42 -21.56 -1.75 11.09
N GLY A 43 -21.15 -2.79 10.34
CA GLY A 43 -21.99 -3.52 9.39
C GLY A 43 -22.37 -2.66 8.18
N GLY A 44 -21.56 -1.65 7.88
CA GLY A 44 -21.80 -0.67 6.82
C GLY A 44 -21.41 -1.17 5.44
N GLY A 45 -20.72 -2.31 5.34
CA GLY A 45 -20.17 -2.84 4.10
C GLY A 45 -18.82 -2.23 3.70
N PHE A 46 -18.22 -1.46 4.61
CA PHE A 46 -16.93 -0.79 4.42
C PHE A 46 -16.09 -0.89 5.68
N VAL A 47 -14.77 -1.01 5.52
CA VAL A 47 -13.84 -0.96 6.65
C VAL A 47 -13.30 0.46 6.78
N SER A 48 -13.58 1.09 7.91
CA SER A 48 -13.05 2.40 8.27
C SER A 48 -11.57 2.34 8.69
N ALA A 49 -10.90 3.50 8.69
CA ALA A 49 -9.51 3.60 9.12
C ALA A 49 -9.30 3.11 10.56
N ASP A 50 -10.23 3.40 11.48
CA ASP A 50 -10.18 2.95 12.87
C ASP A 50 -10.34 1.43 13.00
N GLU A 51 -11.23 0.83 12.21
CA GLU A 51 -11.42 -0.62 12.17
C GLU A 51 -10.18 -1.32 11.61
N PHE A 52 -9.57 -0.74 10.57
CA PHE A 52 -8.33 -1.26 10.00
C PHE A 52 -7.15 -1.17 11.00
N MET A 53 -7.04 -0.05 11.73
CA MET A 53 -6.04 0.14 12.79
C MET A 53 -6.27 -0.73 14.02
N SER A 54 -7.42 -1.38 14.15
CA SER A 54 -7.66 -2.37 15.21
C SER A 54 -6.84 -3.65 15.01
N VAL A 55 -6.28 -3.87 13.81
CA VAL A 55 -5.36 -4.96 13.52
C VAL A 55 -3.97 -4.60 14.02
N PRO A 56 -3.42 -5.29 15.05
CA PRO A 56 -2.15 -4.91 15.68
C PRO A 56 -0.99 -4.84 14.69
N GLU A 57 -0.94 -5.76 13.74
CA GLU A 57 0.12 -5.85 12.71
C GLU A 57 0.14 -4.63 11.79
N PHE A 58 -1.02 -4.02 11.53
CA PHE A 58 -1.09 -2.76 10.79
C PHE A 58 -0.82 -1.57 11.70
N ALA A 59 -1.29 -1.58 12.95
CA ALA A 59 -1.09 -0.47 13.88
C ALA A 59 0.40 -0.18 14.16
N VAL A 60 1.25 -1.21 14.16
CA VAL A 60 2.69 -1.06 14.39
C VAL A 60 3.48 -0.72 13.12
N ASN A 61 2.86 -0.73 11.95
CA ASN A 61 3.53 -0.38 10.70
C ASN A 61 3.81 1.13 10.65
N PRO A 62 5.08 1.58 10.49
CA PRO A 62 5.40 3.00 10.41
C PRO A 62 4.71 3.75 9.26
N LEU A 63 4.33 3.03 8.20
CA LEU A 63 3.61 3.57 7.05
C LEU A 63 2.09 3.41 7.17
N SER A 64 1.56 2.91 8.30
CA SER A 64 0.13 2.67 8.51
C SER A 64 -0.72 3.88 8.14
N GLN A 65 -0.38 5.06 8.64
CA GLN A 65 -1.12 6.30 8.36
C GLN A 65 -1.14 6.67 6.87
N ARG A 66 -0.08 6.33 6.12
CA ARG A 66 -0.05 6.56 4.67
C ARG A 66 -0.91 5.58 3.93
N LEU A 67 -0.81 4.30 4.31
CA LEU A 67 -1.65 3.25 3.77
C LEU A 67 -3.11 3.61 4.01
N LEU A 68 -3.51 4.02 5.22
CA LEU A 68 -4.89 4.43 5.53
C LEU A 68 -5.44 5.54 4.64
N ARG A 69 -4.62 6.52 4.24
CA ARG A 69 -5.08 7.59 3.31
C ARG A 69 -5.49 7.04 1.95
N MET A 70 -4.92 5.91 1.54
CA MET A 70 -5.30 5.21 0.31
C MET A 70 -6.59 4.40 0.47
N LEU A 71 -7.12 4.28 1.71
CA LEU A 71 -8.11 3.27 2.11
C LEU A 71 -9.38 3.85 2.74
N ASP A 72 -9.62 5.16 2.66
CA ASP A 72 -10.78 5.75 3.33
C ASP A 72 -12.09 5.24 2.69
N GLY A 73 -12.77 4.31 3.40
CA GLY A 73 -14.01 3.69 2.96
C GLY A 73 -13.84 2.52 1.98
N LEU A 74 -13.00 1.51 2.31
CA LEU A 74 -12.84 0.33 1.45
C LEU A 74 -14.06 -0.59 1.50
N ASN A 75 -14.67 -0.83 0.33
CA ASN A 75 -15.53 -1.98 0.16
C ASN A 75 -14.69 -3.28 0.10
N PHE A 76 -15.34 -4.44 0.15
CA PHE A 76 -14.65 -5.73 0.15
C PHE A 76 -13.70 -5.92 -1.06
N LYS A 77 -14.13 -5.50 -2.25
CA LYS A 77 -13.34 -5.63 -3.49
C LYS A 77 -12.06 -4.79 -3.42
N GLU A 78 -12.16 -3.56 -2.94
CA GLU A 78 -11.02 -2.66 -2.76
C GLU A 78 -10.08 -3.13 -1.63
N PHE A 79 -10.64 -3.68 -0.55
CA PHE A 79 -9.86 -4.30 0.52
C PHE A 79 -8.99 -5.47 0.02
N VAL A 80 -9.56 -6.36 -0.80
CA VAL A 80 -8.79 -7.47 -1.40
C VAL A 80 -7.77 -6.96 -2.43
N ALA A 81 -8.14 -5.98 -3.25
CA ALA A 81 -7.21 -5.34 -4.19
C ALA A 81 -6.02 -4.68 -3.47
N PHE A 82 -6.26 -4.01 -2.35
CA PHE A 82 -5.20 -3.46 -1.52
C PHE A 82 -4.26 -4.55 -0.99
N LEU A 83 -4.82 -5.62 -0.41
CA LEU A 83 -4.01 -6.72 0.12
C LEU A 83 -3.25 -7.47 -0.98
N SER A 84 -3.71 -7.39 -2.24
CA SER A 84 -3.04 -8.02 -3.38
C SER A 84 -1.61 -7.50 -3.54
N ALA A 85 -1.34 -6.24 -3.24
CA ALA A 85 0.01 -5.67 -3.32
C ALA A 85 1.02 -6.41 -2.42
N PHE A 86 0.55 -6.99 -1.33
CA PHE A 86 1.36 -7.74 -0.36
C PHE A 86 1.46 -9.24 -0.69
N SER A 87 0.69 -9.74 -1.67
CA SER A 87 0.75 -11.14 -2.07
C SER A 87 2.11 -11.48 -2.71
N PRO A 88 2.67 -12.68 -2.43
CA PRO A 88 3.86 -13.16 -3.13
C PRO A 88 3.59 -13.43 -4.62
N ARG A 89 2.33 -13.63 -5.03
CA ARG A 89 1.93 -13.90 -6.42
C ARG A 89 1.85 -12.64 -7.29
N THR A 90 1.89 -11.47 -6.68
CA THR A 90 1.81 -10.18 -7.37
C THR A 90 3.14 -9.85 -8.03
N SER A 91 3.07 -9.43 -9.30
CA SER A 91 4.25 -9.13 -10.11
C SER A 91 5.06 -7.97 -9.52
N LEU A 92 6.36 -7.93 -9.82
CA LEU A 92 7.23 -6.84 -9.38
C LEU A 92 6.70 -5.47 -9.85
N GLN A 93 6.20 -5.39 -11.09
CA GLN A 93 5.63 -4.16 -11.65
C GLN A 93 4.45 -3.65 -10.80
N GLN A 94 3.50 -4.51 -10.47
CA GLN A 94 2.34 -4.13 -9.65
C GLN A 94 2.76 -3.73 -8.23
N LYS A 95 3.78 -4.38 -7.66
CA LYS A 95 4.35 -3.97 -6.36
C LYS A 95 5.00 -2.59 -6.45
N MET A 96 5.71 -2.30 -7.53
CA MET A 96 6.31 -0.99 -7.76
C MET A 96 5.25 0.09 -7.96
N GLU A 97 4.17 -0.20 -8.70
CA GLU A 97 3.03 0.71 -8.84
C GLU A 97 2.38 1.02 -7.50
N PHE A 98 2.20 -0.01 -6.64
CA PHE A 98 1.68 0.19 -5.30
C PHE A 98 2.61 1.04 -4.43
N ILE A 99 3.92 0.70 -4.39
CA ILE A 99 4.91 1.47 -3.62
C ILE A 99 4.96 2.92 -4.12
N PHE A 100 4.91 3.14 -5.43
CA PHE A 100 4.88 4.48 -6.01
C PHE A 100 3.70 5.29 -5.46
N ARG A 101 2.49 4.72 -5.40
CA ARG A 101 1.32 5.38 -4.82
C ARG A 101 1.46 5.67 -3.32
N VAL A 102 2.19 4.83 -2.58
CA VAL A 102 2.48 5.10 -1.16
C VAL A 102 3.40 6.32 -0.99
N TYR A 103 4.29 6.54 -1.96
CA TYR A 103 5.20 7.69 -1.97
C TYR A 103 4.51 8.97 -2.47
N ASP A 104 3.76 8.89 -3.58
CA ASP A 104 3.02 10.00 -4.21
C ASP A 104 1.81 10.41 -3.36
N THR A 105 2.05 11.20 -2.32
CA THR A 105 1.06 11.50 -1.28
C THR A 105 0.02 12.52 -1.75
N ASP A 106 0.36 13.37 -2.71
CA ASP A 106 -0.53 14.37 -3.31
C ASP A 106 -1.19 13.88 -4.63
N CYS A 107 -0.93 12.63 -5.00
CA CYS A 107 -1.50 11.96 -6.18
C CYS A 107 -1.25 12.73 -7.48
N ASN A 108 -0.13 13.44 -7.58
CA ASN A 108 0.19 14.25 -8.75
C ASN A 108 0.88 13.43 -9.87
N GLY A 109 1.10 12.14 -9.64
CA GLY A 109 1.76 11.21 -10.56
C GLY A 109 3.28 11.30 -10.55
N LYS A 110 3.86 11.98 -9.57
CA LYS A 110 5.30 12.22 -9.42
C LYS A 110 5.68 12.12 -7.95
N VAL A 111 6.84 11.54 -7.70
CA VAL A 111 7.44 11.52 -6.37
C VAL A 111 8.56 12.55 -6.34
N ALA A 112 8.44 13.54 -5.47
CA ALA A 112 9.45 14.58 -5.26
C ALA A 112 10.38 14.22 -4.09
N PHE A 113 11.45 15.01 -3.93
CA PHE A 113 12.37 14.88 -2.80
C PHE A 113 11.66 14.91 -1.45
N ASP A 114 10.72 15.83 -1.27
CA ASP A 114 9.99 16.00 -0.01
C ASP A 114 9.07 14.80 0.29
N ASP A 115 8.55 14.11 -0.73
CA ASP A 115 7.77 12.88 -0.55
C ASP A 115 8.63 11.75 0.00
N ILE A 116 9.79 11.52 -0.62
CA ILE A 116 10.76 10.50 -0.17
C ILE A 116 11.28 10.85 1.23
N LEU A 117 11.56 12.14 1.48
CA LEU A 117 12.02 12.62 2.78
C LEU A 117 10.96 12.37 3.85
N SER A 118 9.69 12.62 3.53
CA SER A 118 8.60 12.37 4.47
C SER A 118 8.41 10.89 4.74
N ILE A 119 8.56 10.00 3.75
CA ILE A 119 8.55 8.55 3.96
C ILE A 119 9.72 8.13 4.85
N LEU A 120 10.93 8.65 4.58
CA LEU A 120 12.11 8.35 5.37
C LEU A 120 11.96 8.80 6.83
N ARG A 121 11.29 9.94 7.05
CA ARG A 121 10.91 10.40 8.39
C ARG A 121 9.99 9.41 9.10
N ASP A 122 8.99 8.87 8.41
CA ASP A 122 8.07 7.89 8.99
C ASP A 122 8.79 6.58 9.33
N LEU A 123 9.73 6.13 8.47
CA LEU A 123 10.51 4.91 8.68
C LEU A 123 11.59 5.04 9.77
N THR A 124 12.20 6.21 9.91
CA THR A 124 13.33 6.42 10.85
C THR A 124 12.90 7.00 12.20
N GLY A 125 11.72 7.63 12.27
CA GLY A 125 11.20 8.25 13.48
C GLY A 125 12.22 9.18 14.16
N SER A 126 12.38 9.01 15.48
CA SER A 126 13.31 9.78 16.29
C SER A 126 14.76 9.29 16.25
N PHE A 127 15.06 8.16 15.59
CA PHE A 127 16.42 7.63 15.50
C PHE A 127 17.34 8.46 14.61
N MET A 128 16.77 9.32 13.77
CA MET A 128 17.50 10.15 12.82
C MET A 128 16.99 11.59 12.89
N THR A 129 17.90 12.56 12.83
CA THR A 129 17.51 13.99 12.74
C THR A 129 17.12 14.35 11.31
N GLU A 130 16.37 15.46 11.16
CA GLU A 130 15.96 15.95 9.84
C GLU A 130 17.17 16.26 8.94
N GLN A 131 18.21 16.86 9.49
CA GLN A 131 19.44 17.16 8.76
C GLN A 131 20.16 15.90 8.28
N GLN A 132 20.19 14.85 9.11
CA GLN A 132 20.76 13.57 8.70
C GLN A 132 19.92 12.93 7.59
N ARG A 133 18.58 12.94 7.71
CA ARG A 133 17.68 12.41 6.68
C ARG A 133 17.92 13.08 5.34
N GLN A 134 17.96 14.42 5.33
CA GLN A 134 18.23 15.18 4.12
C GLN A 134 19.59 14.85 3.52
N LYS A 135 20.64 14.73 4.34
CA LYS A 135 21.98 14.37 3.85
C LYS A 135 22.02 12.98 3.22
N VAL A 136 21.44 11.97 3.88
CA VAL A 136 21.40 10.61 3.35
C VAL A 136 20.58 10.56 2.06
N LEU A 137 19.40 11.17 2.03
CA LEU A 137 18.58 11.19 0.81
C LEU A 137 19.30 11.92 -0.33
N THR A 138 19.95 13.06 -0.05
CA THR A 138 20.73 13.79 -1.06
C THR A 138 21.82 12.89 -1.67
N HIS A 139 22.59 12.22 -0.81
CA HIS A 139 23.67 11.34 -1.26
C HIS A 139 23.15 10.17 -2.12
N VAL A 140 22.08 9.50 -1.67
CA VAL A 140 21.48 8.38 -2.41
C VAL A 140 20.97 8.84 -3.79
N LEU A 141 20.38 10.03 -3.88
CA LEU A 141 19.91 10.57 -5.15
C LEU A 141 21.08 10.93 -6.09
N GLU A 142 22.11 11.59 -5.56
CA GLU A 142 23.31 11.95 -6.33
C GLU A 142 24.03 10.70 -6.86
N GLU A 143 24.15 9.64 -6.06
CA GLU A 143 24.70 8.34 -6.48
C GLU A 143 23.89 7.68 -7.60
N ALA A 144 22.57 7.86 -7.59
CA ALA A 144 21.68 7.39 -8.64
C ALA A 144 21.65 8.32 -9.87
N GLY A 145 22.38 9.45 -9.86
CA GLY A 145 22.45 10.42 -10.95
C GLY A 145 21.32 11.45 -10.98
N TYR A 146 20.64 11.66 -9.85
CA TYR A 146 19.52 12.60 -9.70
C TYR A 146 19.89 13.78 -8.80
N THR A 147 19.12 14.86 -8.90
CA THR A 147 19.24 16.05 -8.05
C THR A 147 18.02 16.19 -7.13
N LYS A 148 18.07 17.14 -6.19
CA LYS A 148 16.93 17.43 -5.30
C LYS A 148 15.69 17.95 -6.03
N ASP A 149 15.87 18.60 -7.16
CA ASP A 149 14.78 19.12 -7.99
C ASP A 149 14.22 18.06 -8.95
N SER A 150 14.73 16.82 -8.88
CA SER A 150 14.24 15.72 -9.70
C SER A 150 12.88 15.24 -9.20
N HIS A 151 12.01 14.93 -10.17
CA HIS A 151 10.73 14.29 -9.93
C HIS A 151 10.76 12.91 -10.56
N PHE A 152 10.38 11.90 -9.80
CA PHE A 152 10.35 10.52 -10.27
C PHE A 152 8.95 10.20 -10.78
N THR A 153 8.87 9.81 -12.06
CA THR A 153 7.67 9.16 -12.58
C THR A 153 7.73 7.65 -12.32
N LEU A 154 6.62 6.94 -12.46
CA LEU A 154 6.60 5.47 -12.30
C LEU A 154 7.69 4.75 -13.14
N PRO A 155 7.92 5.09 -14.43
CA PRO A 155 9.05 4.56 -15.20
C PRO A 155 10.42 4.78 -14.56
N ASP A 156 10.67 5.98 -14.00
CA ASP A 156 11.92 6.29 -13.33
C ASP A 156 12.10 5.44 -12.07
N PHE A 157 11.03 5.28 -11.30
CA PHE A 157 11.00 4.46 -10.08
C PHE A 157 11.33 2.99 -10.38
N MET A 158 10.78 2.44 -11.47
CA MET A 158 11.12 1.09 -11.95
C MET A 158 12.58 0.97 -12.40
N LYS A 159 13.12 2.00 -13.07
CA LYS A 159 14.51 2.03 -13.53
C LYS A 159 15.50 2.08 -12.36
N VAL A 160 15.23 2.90 -11.35
CA VAL A 160 16.08 2.99 -10.15
C VAL A 160 16.06 1.67 -9.38
N SER A 161 14.87 1.08 -9.15
CA SER A 161 14.76 -0.19 -8.43
C SER A 161 15.46 -1.34 -9.17
N SER A 162 15.29 -1.46 -10.49
CA SER A 162 15.97 -2.50 -11.27
C SER A 162 17.50 -2.37 -11.32
N SER A 163 18.03 -1.16 -11.12
CA SER A 163 19.47 -0.89 -11.07
C SER A 163 20.07 -1.25 -9.70
N SER A 164 19.34 -0.98 -8.61
CA SER A 164 19.75 -1.33 -7.23
C SER A 164 19.80 -2.84 -6.96
N PHE A 165 19.01 -3.66 -7.66
CA PHE A 165 19.05 -5.12 -7.52
C PHE A 165 20.14 -5.81 -8.35
N ARG A 166 20.96 -5.05 -9.10
CA ARG A 166 22.05 -5.59 -9.94
C ARG A 166 23.45 -5.45 -9.32
N SER A 167 23.58 -4.84 -8.14
CA SER A 167 24.83 -4.81 -7.34
C SER A 167 24.79 -5.82 -6.20
#